data_AF-A0A936BGM5-F1
#
_entry.id   AF-A0A936BGM5-F1
#
_cell.length_a   1.000
_cell.length_b   1.000
_cell.length_c   1.000
_cell.angle_alpha   90.00
_cell.angle_beta   90.00
_cell.angle_gamma   90.00
#
_symmetry.space_group_name_H-M   'P 1'
#
loop_
_entity.id
_entity.type
_entity.pdbx_description
1 polymer ?
#
loop_
_entity_poly.entity_id
_entity_poly.type
_entity_poly.pdbx_seq_one_letter_code
_entity_poly.pdbx_strand_id
1 'polypeptide(L)'
;MPRLPLIWLLLLPLLWLGASPSAVHADPTGIMATCPADSFGYTCRDSNEPDGPMFNWIDISGTGTNMGLVDDSHFFPINLPFSFDFYGTPRTEVAVGS
;
A
#
# COMPACT_ATOMS: atom_id res chain seq x y z
N MET A 1 14.19 56.83 30.42
CA MET A 1 14.66 55.76 29.51
C MET A 1 16.19 55.70 29.57
N PRO A 2 16.77 54.53 29.88
CA PRO A 2 18.01 54.11 29.23
C PRO A 2 17.86 52.71 28.61
N ARG A 3 18.37 52.54 27.38
CA ARG A 3 18.31 51.30 26.58
C ARG A 3 19.47 50.37 26.96
N LEU A 4 19.18 49.08 27.18
CA LEU A 4 20.16 48.02 27.44
C LEU A 4 20.77 47.47 26.13
N PRO A 5 22.05 47.04 26.11
CA PRO A 5 22.80 46.71 24.90
C PRO A 5 22.61 45.27 24.40
N LEU A 6 22.70 45.14 23.08
CA LEU A 6 22.54 43.94 22.27
C LEU A 6 23.77 43.02 22.38
N ILE A 7 23.79 42.03 23.29
CA ILE A 7 24.92 41.06 23.39
C ILE A 7 24.50 39.59 23.41
N TRP A 8 23.25 39.26 23.10
CA TRP A 8 22.71 37.90 23.18
C TRP A 8 22.65 37.12 21.86
N LEU A 9 23.67 37.22 21.01
CA LEU A 9 23.74 36.37 19.83
C LEU A 9 25.16 35.87 19.60
N LEU A 10 25.48 34.68 20.11
CA LEU A 10 26.40 33.67 19.53
C LEU A 10 26.64 32.54 20.56
N LEU A 11 26.24 31.30 20.21
CA LEU A 11 26.83 29.99 20.54
C LEU A 11 25.79 28.88 20.79
N LEU A 12 25.35 28.21 19.73
CA LEU A 12 24.97 26.78 19.78
C LEU A 12 25.36 26.11 18.45
N PRO A 13 26.52 25.43 18.37
CA PRO A 13 26.84 24.54 17.25
C PRO A 13 26.65 23.05 17.62
N LEU A 14 26.13 22.31 16.63
CA LEU A 14 26.31 20.87 16.33
C LEU A 14 25.94 19.80 17.39
N LEU A 15 24.83 19.10 17.12
CA LEU A 15 24.81 17.63 17.23
C LEU A 15 24.24 17.02 15.95
N TRP A 16 24.88 15.94 15.55
CA TRP A 16 24.87 15.20 14.29
C TRP A 16 24.08 13.90 14.50
N LEU A 17 23.11 13.57 13.65
CA LEU A 17 23.02 12.26 12.98
C LEU A 17 21.86 12.22 11.98
N GLY A 18 22.10 11.47 10.91
CA GLY A 18 21.21 11.35 9.76
C GLY A 18 19.79 10.96 10.10
N ALA A 19 18.88 11.77 9.62
CA ALA A 19 17.76 11.26 8.87
C ALA A 19 17.68 12.18 7.65
N SER A 20 18.25 11.77 6.53
CA SER A 20 17.51 12.01 5.30
C SER A 20 16.21 11.25 5.53
N PRO A 21 15.05 11.90 5.75
CA PRO A 21 13.85 11.20 5.40
C PRO A 21 14.07 10.92 3.92
N SER A 22 14.25 9.64 3.56
CA SER A 22 13.75 9.22 2.26
C SER A 22 12.38 9.86 2.22
N ALA A 23 12.22 10.87 1.37
CA ALA A 23 10.94 11.50 1.19
C ALA A 23 10.07 10.34 0.77
N VAL A 24 9.33 9.78 1.74
CA VAL A 24 8.10 9.08 1.46
C VAL A 24 7.43 10.05 0.53
N HIS A 25 7.21 9.63 -0.70
CA HIS A 25 6.45 10.42 -1.65
C HIS A 25 5.06 10.51 -1.03
N ALA A 26 4.89 11.45 -0.10
CA ALA A 26 3.64 11.77 0.50
C ALA A 26 2.81 12.31 -0.65
N ASP A 27 1.72 11.64 -0.95
CA ASP A 27 0.73 12.15 -1.89
C ASP A 27 0.45 13.62 -1.50
N PRO A 28 0.67 14.61 -2.39
CA PRO A 28 0.58 16.03 -2.07
C PRO A 28 -0.79 16.50 -1.55
N THR A 29 -1.78 15.60 -1.52
CA THR A 29 -3.12 15.79 -0.94
C THR A 29 -3.20 15.49 0.56
N GLY A 30 -2.16 14.88 1.16
CA GLY A 30 -2.14 14.54 2.60
C GLY A 30 -3.07 13.39 3.00
N ILE A 31 -3.69 12.69 2.05
CA ILE A 31 -4.37 11.42 2.30
C ILE A 31 -3.35 10.30 2.13
N MET A 32 -2.96 9.65 3.23
CA MET A 32 -2.38 8.31 3.15
C MET A 32 -3.40 7.46 2.39
N ALA A 33 -3.02 6.76 1.31
CA ALA A 33 -3.95 6.03 0.45
C ALA A 33 -4.44 4.72 1.11
N THR A 34 -4.77 4.79 2.39
CA THR A 34 -5.53 3.78 3.10
C THR A 34 -7.01 4.00 2.82
N CYS A 35 -7.72 3.02 2.25
CA CYS A 35 -9.18 3.08 2.30
C CYS A 35 -9.65 2.66 3.71
N PRO A 36 -10.51 3.48 4.36
CA PRO A 36 -11.14 3.10 5.61
C PRO A 36 -11.85 1.76 5.50
N ALA A 37 -11.94 1.04 6.62
CA ALA A 37 -12.69 -0.21 6.68
C ALA A 37 -14.15 0.03 6.25
N ASP A 38 -14.66 -0.81 5.36
CA ASP A 38 -16.08 -0.79 5.00
C ASP A 38 -16.96 -1.40 6.11
N SER A 39 -18.28 -1.46 5.90
CA SER A 39 -19.22 -2.03 6.88
C SER A 39 -19.02 -3.53 7.14
N PHE A 40 -18.25 -4.21 6.30
CA PHE A 40 -17.87 -5.63 6.41
C PHE A 40 -16.45 -5.82 6.96
N GLY A 41 -15.73 -4.73 7.23
CA GLY A 41 -14.38 -4.73 7.81
C GLY A 41 -13.25 -4.88 6.79
N TYR A 42 -13.51 -4.83 5.48
CA TYR A 42 -12.43 -4.90 4.48
C TYR A 42 -11.71 -3.55 4.38
N THR A 43 -10.37 -3.62 4.34
CA THR A 43 -9.46 -2.47 4.20
C THR A 43 -8.54 -2.67 3.01
N CYS A 44 -7.95 -1.59 2.50
CA CYS A 44 -6.92 -1.64 1.46
C CYS A 44 -5.69 -0.84 1.86
N ARG A 45 -4.56 -1.27 1.29
CA ARG A 45 -3.24 -0.69 1.43
C ARG A 45 -2.52 -0.85 0.10
N ASP A 46 -1.85 0.20 -0.35
CA ASP A 46 -1.04 0.22 -1.55
C ASP A 46 0.47 0.10 -1.22
N SER A 47 1.29 -0.04 -2.26
CA SER A 47 2.74 -0.26 -2.12
C SER A 47 3.54 1.01 -1.79
N ASN A 48 2.92 2.19 -1.85
CA ASN A 48 3.55 3.48 -1.54
C ASN A 48 3.54 3.77 -0.03
N GLU A 49 2.74 3.05 0.77
CA GLU A 49 2.77 3.19 2.21
C GLU A 49 4.04 2.60 2.85
N PRO A 50 4.49 3.17 4.00
CA PRO A 50 5.67 2.68 4.75
C PRO A 50 5.63 1.18 5.14
N ASP A 51 4.43 0.61 5.26
CA ASP A 51 4.18 -0.82 5.53
C ASP A 51 3.34 -1.48 4.42
N GLY A 52 3.41 -0.92 3.21
CA GLY A 52 2.74 -1.44 2.02
C GLY A 52 3.26 -2.83 1.62
N PRO A 53 2.48 -3.62 0.85
CA PRO A 53 2.95 -4.89 0.33
C PRO A 53 4.23 -4.67 -0.49
N MET A 54 5.28 -5.43 -0.16
CA MET A 54 6.45 -5.53 -1.01
C MET A 54 6.08 -6.28 -2.28
N PHE A 55 6.43 -5.70 -3.42
CA PHE A 55 6.21 -6.32 -4.70
C PHE A 55 7.07 -7.58 -4.86
N ASN A 56 6.45 -8.71 -5.20
CA ASN A 56 7.13 -9.99 -5.44
C ASN A 56 6.51 -10.73 -6.65
N TRP A 57 7.30 -10.92 -7.70
CA TRP A 57 6.88 -11.71 -8.86
C TRP A 57 6.97 -13.21 -8.55
N ILE A 58 5.85 -13.92 -8.74
CA ILE A 58 5.81 -15.38 -8.71
C ILE A 58 5.60 -15.86 -10.14
N ASP A 59 6.62 -16.49 -10.73
CA ASP A 59 6.50 -17.10 -12.05
C ASP A 59 5.74 -18.43 -11.94
N ILE A 60 4.65 -18.53 -12.69
CA ILE A 60 3.81 -19.74 -12.80
C ILE A 60 3.85 -20.35 -14.20
N SER A 61 4.76 -19.93 -15.08
CA SER A 61 4.87 -20.45 -16.45
C SER A 61 5.05 -21.98 -16.50
N GLY A 62 5.69 -22.57 -15.47
CA GLY A 62 5.88 -24.02 -15.35
C GLY A 62 4.84 -24.77 -14.49
N THR A 63 4.00 -24.07 -13.73
CA THR A 63 3.08 -24.70 -12.74
C THR A 63 1.62 -24.33 -12.95
N GLY A 64 1.34 -23.24 -13.67
CA GLY A 64 0.01 -22.72 -13.90
C GLY A 64 -0.74 -23.45 -15.02
N THR A 65 -2.04 -23.20 -15.08
CA THR A 65 -2.93 -23.69 -16.14
C THR A 65 -3.23 -22.54 -17.10
N ASN A 66 -2.92 -22.71 -18.39
CA ASN A 66 -3.31 -21.75 -19.42
C ASN A 66 -4.83 -21.88 -19.69
N MET A 67 -5.57 -20.81 -19.43
CA MET A 67 -7.04 -20.78 -19.57
C MET A 67 -7.51 -20.32 -20.95
N GLY A 68 -6.59 -20.02 -21.88
CA GLY A 68 -6.92 -19.58 -23.24
C GLY A 68 -7.62 -18.22 -23.31
N LEU A 69 -7.44 -17.37 -22.29
CA LEU A 69 -8.03 -16.04 -22.26
C LEU A 69 -7.48 -15.18 -23.40
N VAL A 70 -8.37 -14.42 -24.03
CA VAL A 70 -8.13 -13.41 -25.07
C VAL A 70 -8.90 -12.14 -24.71
N ASP A 71 -8.42 -10.94 -25.02
CA ASP A 71 -9.13 -9.65 -24.83
C ASP A 71 -10.09 -9.58 -23.61
N ASP A 72 -11.26 -8.94 -23.68
CA ASP A 72 -12.19 -8.84 -22.53
C ASP A 72 -12.92 -10.19 -22.20
N SER A 73 -12.29 -11.33 -22.50
CA SER A 73 -12.81 -12.64 -22.09
C SER A 73 -12.57 -12.91 -20.60
N HIS A 74 -13.40 -13.80 -20.07
CA HIS A 74 -13.25 -14.33 -18.74
C HIS A 74 -13.56 -15.82 -18.74
N PHE A 75 -13.06 -16.51 -17.73
CA PHE A 75 -13.39 -17.88 -17.44
C PHE A 75 -14.07 -17.97 -16.07
N PHE A 76 -15.23 -18.61 -16.04
CA PHE A 76 -16.00 -18.89 -14.82
C PHE A 76 -16.84 -20.17 -15.01
N PRO A 77 -16.99 -21.02 -13.98
CA PRO A 77 -16.37 -20.94 -12.65
C PRO A 77 -15.00 -21.63 -12.58
N ILE A 78 -14.09 -21.07 -11.79
CA ILE A 78 -12.90 -21.77 -11.29
C ILE A 78 -13.17 -22.21 -9.86
N ASN A 79 -13.20 -23.52 -9.62
CA ASN A 79 -13.38 -24.09 -8.29
C ASN A 79 -12.08 -23.96 -7.46
N LEU A 80 -12.22 -23.43 -6.24
CA LEU A 80 -11.14 -23.35 -5.27
C LEU A 80 -11.20 -24.55 -4.30
N PRO A 81 -10.04 -25.03 -3.80
CA PRO A 81 -10.00 -26.11 -2.81
C PRO A 81 -10.34 -25.63 -1.38
N PHE A 82 -10.70 -24.36 -1.21
CA PHE A 82 -11.07 -23.75 0.06
C PHE A 82 -12.23 -22.76 -0.14
N SER A 83 -12.93 -22.45 0.95
CA SER A 83 -13.93 -21.37 0.97
C SER A 83 -13.31 -20.08 1.51
N PHE A 84 -13.75 -18.95 0.98
CA PHE A 84 -13.44 -17.62 1.50
C PHE A 84 -14.71 -16.80 1.63
N ASP A 85 -14.78 -15.93 2.64
CA ASP A 85 -15.90 -15.01 2.79
C ASP A 85 -15.70 -13.79 1.89
N PHE A 86 -16.71 -13.52 1.06
CA PHE A 86 -16.81 -12.32 0.26
C PHE A 86 -18.04 -11.54 0.70
N TYR A 87 -17.84 -10.45 1.45
CA TYR A 87 -18.93 -9.61 1.98
C TYR A 87 -19.98 -10.43 2.74
N GLY A 88 -19.50 -11.29 3.65
CA GLY A 88 -20.34 -12.14 4.50
C GLY A 88 -20.99 -13.34 3.79
N THR A 89 -20.68 -13.56 2.50
CA THR A 89 -21.13 -14.74 1.77
C THR A 89 -19.95 -15.67 1.51
N PRO A 90 -19.99 -16.94 1.97
CA PRO A 90 -18.94 -17.90 1.66
C PRO A 90 -18.96 -18.24 0.17
N ARG A 91 -17.80 -18.15 -0.48
CA ARG A 91 -17.57 -18.50 -1.88
C ARG A 91 -16.54 -19.62 -1.97
N THR A 92 -16.68 -20.48 -2.97
CA THR A 92 -15.74 -21.54 -3.31
C THR A 92 -15.32 -21.48 -4.78
N GLU A 93 -15.73 -20.43 -5.49
CA GLU A 93 -15.50 -20.24 -6.91
C GLU A 93 -15.09 -18.80 -7.20
N VAL A 94 -14.25 -18.64 -8.24
CA VAL A 94 -13.81 -17.33 -8.74
C VAL A 94 -13.94 -17.25 -10.25
N ALA A 95 -14.01 -16.02 -10.78
CA ALA A 95 -13.83 -15.71 -12.18
C ALA A 95 -12.43 -15.14 -12.41
N VAL A 96 -11.83 -15.42 -13.56
CA VAL A 96 -10.56 -14.81 -14.00
C VAL A 96 -10.77 -14.19 -15.37
N GLY A 97 -10.42 -12.91 -15.51
CA GLY A 97 -10.44 -12.15 -16.77
C GLY A 97 -9.03 -11.89 -17.30
N SER A 98 -8.94 -11.46 -18.56
CA SER A 98 -7.67 -11.03 -19.18
C SER A 98 -7.38 -9.55 -18.95
#